data_AF-A0A374NCF9-F1
#
_entry.id   AF-A0A374NCF9-F1
#
_cell.length_a   1.000
_cell.length_b   1.000
_cell.length_c   1.000
_cell.angle_alpha   90.00
_cell.angle_beta   90.00
_cell.angle_gamma   90.00
#
_symmetry.space_group_name_H-M   'P 1'
#
loop_
_entity.id
_entity.type
_entity.pdbx_description
1 polymer ?
#
loop_
_entity_poly.entity_id
_entity_poly.type
_entity_poly.pdbx_seq_one_letter_code
_entity_poly.pdbx_strand_id
1 'polypeptide(L)'
;MNAKEYEFLVGKHDVPEHRLNSSVEYRRTKREINRFCKGLSLDTKQYLPEKTIKSLQKYINAPDKLDRLLYSEISHIIFQMDEVARGNFVSNAEELLMYVLRKQDPRYNDIRKIAVKIYDHAQLVTYQVENIQDMFNSGIDDAKLDLEKTIQGVEKEYVSILGIFASIILAFVGGMTFSTSVLNNIAKASIFRLLIVTDLLAFVLFNTIIILLKFIFVINDSRQNFPFSAKFMNIILLIFALFILISWCFSLNDIPSFLLKFFPWGH
;
A
#
# COMPACT_ATOMS: atom_id res chain seq x y z
N MET A 1 -11.01 -19.93 -15.14
CA MET A 1 -12.34 -19.38 -15.47
C MET A 1 -12.24 -18.73 -16.84
N ASN A 2 -12.89 -19.31 -17.85
CA ASN A 2 -12.86 -18.84 -19.23
C ASN A 2 -13.71 -17.55 -19.36
N ALA A 3 -13.34 -16.63 -20.25
CA ALA A 3 -14.13 -15.42 -20.56
C ALA A 3 -15.62 -15.73 -20.81
N LYS A 4 -15.96 -16.90 -21.36
CA LYS A 4 -17.36 -17.38 -21.52
C LYS A 4 -18.05 -17.75 -20.21
N GLU A 5 -17.34 -18.24 -19.20
CA GLU A 5 -17.92 -18.49 -17.86
C GLU A 5 -18.17 -17.16 -17.12
N TYR A 6 -17.30 -16.17 -17.32
CA TYR A 6 -17.52 -14.81 -16.81
C TYR A 6 -18.74 -14.15 -17.46
N GLU A 7 -18.92 -14.29 -18.78
CA GLU A 7 -20.09 -13.78 -19.49
C GLU A 7 -21.40 -14.48 -19.10
N PHE A 8 -21.36 -15.77 -18.74
CA PHE A 8 -22.52 -16.50 -18.24
C PHE A 8 -22.94 -16.02 -16.83
N LEU A 9 -21.97 -15.71 -15.97
CA LEU A 9 -22.23 -15.18 -14.62
C LEU A 9 -22.61 -13.69 -14.63
N VAL A 10 -22.09 -12.92 -15.59
CA VAL A 10 -22.35 -11.47 -15.79
C VAL A 10 -23.39 -11.25 -16.88
N GLY A 11 -24.09 -12.31 -17.29
CA GLY A 11 -25.16 -12.24 -18.27
C GLY A 11 -26.15 -11.19 -17.81
N LYS A 12 -26.24 -10.08 -18.56
CA LYS A 12 -27.44 -9.26 -18.62
C LYS A 12 -28.57 -10.21 -19.02
N HIS A 13 -29.16 -10.88 -18.05
CA HIS A 13 -30.56 -11.22 -18.15
C HIS A 13 -31.22 -9.89 -18.47
N ASP A 14 -31.78 -9.76 -19.66
CA ASP A 14 -32.83 -8.79 -19.92
C ASP A 14 -33.84 -9.02 -18.81
N VAL A 15 -33.71 -8.23 -17.74
CA VAL A 15 -34.59 -8.32 -16.58
C VAL A 15 -35.94 -7.98 -17.18
N PRO A 16 -36.89 -8.95 -17.26
CA PRO A 16 -38.15 -8.71 -17.90
C PRO A 16 -38.74 -7.47 -17.25
N GLU A 17 -39.11 -6.48 -18.07
CA GLU A 17 -39.65 -5.20 -17.62
C GLU A 17 -40.63 -5.50 -16.49
N HIS A 18 -40.28 -5.04 -15.28
CA HIS A 18 -40.83 -5.60 -14.06
C HIS A 18 -42.35 -5.47 -14.14
N ARG A 19 -43.12 -6.58 -14.15
CA ARG A 19 -44.60 -6.57 -14.32
C ARG A 19 -45.32 -5.65 -13.32
N LEU A 20 -44.65 -5.30 -12.22
CA LEU A 20 -45.09 -4.30 -11.24
C LEU A 20 -45.11 -2.86 -11.79
N ASN A 21 -44.21 -2.50 -12.71
CA ASN A 21 -44.17 -1.18 -13.35
C ASN A 21 -45.38 -0.92 -14.25
N SER A 22 -46.11 -1.95 -14.69
CA SER A 22 -47.38 -1.75 -15.39
C SER A 22 -48.57 -1.53 -14.43
N SER A 23 -48.45 -1.86 -13.14
CA SER A 23 -49.51 -1.57 -12.16
C SER A 23 -49.65 -0.06 -11.92
N VAL A 24 -50.90 0.42 -11.97
CA VAL A 24 -51.25 1.81 -11.69
C VAL A 24 -50.97 2.15 -10.23
N GLU A 25 -51.35 1.26 -9.31
CA GLU A 25 -51.17 1.45 -7.86
C GLU A 25 -49.69 1.56 -7.48
N TYR A 26 -48.87 0.64 -7.99
CA TYR A 26 -47.43 0.63 -7.72
C TYR A 26 -46.76 1.92 -8.24
N ARG A 27 -47.01 2.31 -9.49
CA ARG A 27 -46.45 3.54 -10.07
C ARG A 27 -46.90 4.79 -9.32
N ARG A 28 -48.17 4.83 -8.89
CA ARG A 28 -48.70 5.97 -8.15
C ARG A 28 -48.06 6.06 -6.77
N THR A 29 -48.03 4.97 -6.01
CA THR A 29 -47.34 4.95 -4.71
C THR A 29 -45.87 5.33 -4.87
N LYS A 30 -45.15 4.76 -5.84
CA LYS A 30 -43.75 5.12 -6.13
C LYS A 30 -43.59 6.62 -6.40
N ARG A 31 -44.50 7.23 -7.17
CA ARG A 31 -44.47 8.67 -7.44
C ARG A 31 -44.70 9.51 -6.18
N GLU A 32 -45.65 9.13 -5.34
CA GLU A 32 -45.94 9.87 -4.10
C GLU A 32 -44.81 9.71 -3.07
N ILE A 33 -44.24 8.50 -2.90
CA ILE A 33 -43.05 8.28 -2.07
C ILE A 33 -41.90 9.18 -2.52
N ASN A 34 -41.60 9.22 -3.83
CA ASN A 34 -40.58 10.11 -4.38
C ASN A 34 -40.86 11.59 -4.06
N ARG A 35 -42.12 12.03 -4.07
CA ARG A 35 -42.48 13.40 -3.71
C ARG A 35 -42.26 13.68 -2.23
N PHE A 36 -42.66 12.75 -1.35
CA PHE A 36 -42.43 12.90 0.08
C PHE A 36 -40.94 12.97 0.39
N CYS A 37 -40.16 12.04 -0.19
CA CYS A 37 -38.73 12.02 0.00
C CYS A 37 -38.07 13.31 -0.50
N LYS A 38 -38.44 13.82 -1.68
CA LYS A 38 -37.94 15.12 -2.17
C LYS A 38 -38.31 16.29 -1.25
N GLY A 39 -39.49 16.27 -0.67
CA GLY A 39 -39.91 17.28 0.31
C GLY A 39 -39.07 17.22 1.58
N LEU A 40 -38.74 16.01 2.04
CA LEU A 40 -37.86 15.78 3.19
C LEU A 40 -36.40 16.12 2.89
N SER A 41 -35.95 16.05 1.64
CA SER A 41 -34.60 16.43 1.22
C SER A 41 -34.36 17.94 1.12
N LEU A 42 -35.36 18.78 1.39
CA LEU A 42 -35.17 20.23 1.38
C LEU A 42 -34.18 20.66 2.48
N ASP A 43 -33.57 21.82 2.31
CA ASP A 43 -32.82 22.45 3.41
C ASP A 43 -33.73 22.60 4.63
N THR A 44 -33.23 22.23 5.81
CA THR A 44 -34.00 22.20 7.06
C THR A 44 -34.66 23.54 7.37
N LYS A 45 -34.07 24.67 6.97
CA LYS A 45 -34.65 26.01 7.19
C LYS A 45 -35.84 26.30 6.29
N GLN A 46 -35.98 25.58 5.18
CA GLN A 46 -37.04 25.75 4.19
C GLN A 46 -38.14 24.70 4.32
N TYR A 47 -37.91 23.66 5.12
CA TYR A 47 -38.84 22.59 5.34
C TYR A 47 -40.06 23.06 6.14
N LEU A 48 -41.24 22.61 5.73
CA LEU A 48 -42.51 22.94 6.38
C LEU A 48 -43.36 21.67 6.50
N PRO A 49 -43.53 21.11 7.72
CA PRO A 49 -44.27 19.87 7.95
C PRO A 49 -45.69 19.87 7.38
N GLU A 50 -46.37 21.02 7.37
CA GLU A 50 -47.74 21.17 6.87
C GLU A 50 -47.87 20.78 5.39
N LYS A 51 -46.86 21.10 4.57
CA LYS A 51 -46.85 20.78 3.14
C LYS A 51 -46.79 19.27 2.93
N THR A 52 -45.95 18.59 3.71
CA THR A 52 -45.81 17.13 3.69
C THR A 52 -47.09 16.47 4.19
N ILE A 53 -47.68 16.96 5.29
CA ILE A 53 -48.95 16.47 5.84
C ILE A 53 -50.09 16.58 4.82
N LYS A 54 -50.23 17.73 4.15
CA LYS A 54 -51.25 17.92 3.11
C LYS A 54 -51.09 16.91 1.97
N SER A 55 -49.84 16.62 1.60
CA SER A 55 -49.52 15.65 0.56
C SER A 55 -49.80 14.21 1.01
N LEU A 56 -49.46 13.86 2.26
CA LEU A 56 -49.76 12.57 2.88
C LEU A 56 -51.26 12.34 2.98
N GLN A 57 -52.03 13.35 3.39
CA GLN A 57 -53.48 13.23 3.49
C GLN A 57 -54.14 12.99 2.13
N LYS A 58 -53.64 13.65 1.07
CA LYS A 58 -54.07 13.38 -0.31
C LYS A 58 -53.73 11.95 -0.76
N TYR A 59 -52.58 11.42 -0.34
CA TYR A 59 -52.18 10.04 -0.65
C TYR A 59 -53.01 9.01 0.10
N ILE A 60 -53.26 9.20 1.40
CA ILE A 60 -54.06 8.28 2.22
C ILE A 60 -55.48 8.13 1.66
N ASN A 61 -56.07 9.22 1.18
CA ASN A 61 -57.42 9.23 0.63
C ASN A 61 -57.49 8.74 -0.84
N ALA A 62 -56.37 8.37 -1.46
CA ALA A 62 -56.35 7.88 -2.83
C ALA A 62 -56.84 6.42 -2.89
N PRO A 63 -57.78 6.08 -3.81
CA PRO A 63 -58.35 4.73 -3.90
C PRO A 63 -57.38 3.69 -4.45
N ASP A 64 -56.33 4.14 -5.14
CA ASP A 64 -55.34 3.35 -5.88
C ASP A 64 -53.94 3.45 -5.23
N LYS A 65 -53.90 3.44 -3.90
CA LYS A 65 -52.65 3.39 -3.11
C LYS A 65 -52.31 1.96 -2.71
N LEU A 66 -51.02 1.67 -2.59
CA LEU A 66 -50.57 0.52 -1.82
C LEU A 66 -50.71 0.78 -0.32
N ASP A 67 -51.11 -0.24 0.42
CA ASP A 67 -51.21 -0.18 1.88
C ASP A 67 -49.85 -0.17 2.58
N ARG A 68 -48.83 -0.75 1.93
CA ARG A 68 -47.45 -0.75 2.41
C ARG A 68 -46.63 0.33 1.70
N LEU A 69 -45.82 1.05 2.47
CA LEU A 69 -44.84 1.99 1.93
C LEU A 69 -43.74 1.24 1.18
N LEU A 70 -43.26 1.83 0.09
CA LEU A 70 -42.16 1.28 -0.71
C LEU A 70 -40.82 1.64 -0.08
N TYR A 71 -40.41 0.86 0.92
CA TYR A 71 -39.12 1.01 1.61
C TYR A 71 -37.93 0.91 0.67
N SER A 72 -38.00 0.07 -0.38
CA SER A 72 -36.96 -0.01 -1.40
C SER A 72 -36.74 1.31 -2.14
N GLU A 73 -37.80 2.08 -2.38
CA GLU A 73 -37.71 3.40 -3.02
C GLU A 73 -37.13 4.43 -2.06
N ILE A 74 -37.55 4.42 -0.79
CA ILE A 74 -37.00 5.31 0.24
C ILE A 74 -35.50 5.03 0.42
N SER A 75 -35.12 3.75 0.55
CA SER A 75 -33.72 3.33 0.65
C SER A 75 -32.91 3.78 -0.55
N HIS A 76 -33.38 3.50 -1.77
CA HIS A 76 -32.70 3.91 -3.01
C HIS A 76 -32.43 5.42 -3.05
N ILE A 77 -33.40 6.23 -2.62
CA ILE A 77 -33.26 7.69 -2.58
C ILE A 77 -32.22 8.11 -1.53
N ILE A 78 -32.25 7.55 -0.32
CA ILE A 78 -31.29 7.88 0.76
C ILE A 78 -29.87 7.41 0.40
N PHE A 79 -29.72 6.26 -0.25
CA PHE A 79 -28.42 5.75 -0.71
C PHE A 79 -27.75 6.67 -1.73
N GLN A 80 -28.51 7.47 -2.48
CA GLN A 80 -28.00 8.41 -3.47
C GLN A 80 -27.67 9.79 -2.88
N MET A 81 -28.01 10.03 -1.62
CA MET A 81 -27.73 11.31 -0.95
C MET A 81 -26.29 11.37 -0.46
N ASP A 82 -25.71 12.56 -0.55
CA ASP A 82 -24.52 12.89 0.22
C ASP A 82 -24.86 13.01 1.72
N GLU A 83 -23.83 13.13 2.54
CA GLU A 83 -23.96 13.19 4.00
C GLU A 83 -24.84 14.36 4.46
N VAL A 84 -24.71 15.52 3.82
CA VAL A 84 -25.48 16.73 4.15
C VAL A 84 -26.96 16.57 3.82
N ALA A 85 -27.29 16.11 2.60
CA ALA A 85 -28.67 15.89 2.18
C ALA A 85 -29.35 14.79 3.00
N ARG A 86 -28.60 13.73 3.37
CA ARG A 86 -29.10 12.68 4.27
C ARG A 86 -29.36 13.21 5.67
N GLY A 87 -28.48 14.05 6.21
CA GLY A 87 -28.69 14.74 7.48
C GLY A 87 -29.97 15.60 7.46
N ASN A 88 -30.13 16.44 6.43
CA ASN A 88 -31.35 17.23 6.23
C ASN A 88 -32.60 16.36 6.14
N PHE A 89 -32.54 15.25 5.39
CA PHE A 89 -33.65 14.31 5.25
C PHE A 89 -34.10 13.74 6.60
N VAL A 90 -33.15 13.27 7.40
CA VAL A 90 -33.42 12.66 8.71
C VAL A 90 -33.99 13.70 9.67
N SER A 91 -33.40 14.90 9.74
CA SER A 91 -33.91 15.99 10.58
C SER A 91 -35.32 16.44 10.19
N ASN A 92 -35.61 16.58 8.89
CA ASN A 92 -36.94 16.94 8.42
C ASN A 92 -37.97 15.83 8.67
N ALA A 93 -37.56 14.56 8.59
CA ALA A 93 -38.41 13.42 8.94
C ALA A 93 -38.72 13.39 10.45
N GLU A 94 -37.73 13.72 11.29
CA GLU A 94 -37.91 13.90 12.73
C GLU A 94 -38.88 15.05 13.03
N GLU A 95 -38.69 16.21 12.39
CA GLU A 95 -39.56 17.37 12.57
C GLU A 95 -41.01 17.05 12.19
N LEU A 96 -41.21 16.34 11.07
CA LEU A 96 -42.53 15.85 10.65
C LEU A 96 -43.16 14.95 11.72
N LEU A 97 -42.40 13.98 12.22
CA LEU A 97 -42.87 13.06 13.25
C LEU A 97 -43.27 13.83 14.51
N MET A 98 -42.40 14.72 14.99
CA MET A 98 -42.65 15.56 16.17
C MET A 98 -43.88 16.45 15.99
N TYR A 99 -44.06 17.03 14.80
CA TYR A 99 -45.24 17.84 14.48
C TYR A 99 -46.53 17.02 14.59
N VAL A 100 -46.56 15.83 13.98
CA VAL A 100 -47.76 14.98 13.93
C VAL A 100 -48.06 14.37 15.31
N LEU A 101 -47.04 14.06 16.11
CA LEU A 101 -47.22 13.56 17.48
C LEU A 101 -47.86 14.59 18.41
N ARG A 102 -47.56 15.89 18.21
CA ARG A 102 -48.19 16.99 18.98
C ARG A 102 -49.68 17.18 18.67
N LYS A 103 -50.16 16.73 17.50
CA LYS A 103 -51.58 16.81 17.13
C LYS A 103 -52.34 15.60 17.71
N GLN A 104 -53.13 15.82 18.75
CA GLN A 104 -53.97 14.79 19.40
C GLN A 104 -55.30 14.49 18.67
N ASP A 105 -55.43 14.93 17.42
CA ASP A 105 -56.66 14.74 16.64
C ASP A 105 -56.64 13.38 15.91
N PRO A 106 -57.69 12.53 16.04
CA PRO A 106 -57.79 11.23 15.38
C PRO A 106 -57.59 11.26 13.86
N ARG A 107 -57.86 12.39 13.19
CA ARG A 107 -57.63 12.59 11.75
C ARG A 107 -56.15 12.44 11.35
N TYR A 108 -55.23 12.54 12.30
CA TYR A 108 -53.79 12.38 12.07
C TYR A 108 -53.29 10.95 12.36
N ASN A 109 -54.14 9.99 12.76
CA ASN A 109 -53.70 8.65 13.15
C ASN A 109 -52.95 7.93 12.02
N ASP A 110 -53.47 7.97 10.79
CA ASP A 110 -52.81 7.30 9.66
C ASP A 110 -51.59 8.08 9.16
N ILE A 111 -51.62 9.41 9.26
CA ILE A 111 -50.46 10.27 8.98
C ILE A 111 -49.33 9.95 9.96
N ARG A 112 -49.66 9.77 11.24
CA ARG A 112 -48.71 9.40 12.30
C ARG A 112 -48.06 8.05 12.02
N LYS A 113 -48.84 7.04 11.63
CA LYS A 113 -48.31 5.73 11.25
C LYS A 113 -47.32 5.84 10.08
N ILE A 114 -47.61 6.66 9.07
CA ILE A 114 -46.70 6.86 7.94
C ILE A 114 -45.45 7.64 8.36
N ALA A 115 -45.59 8.72 9.13
CA ALA A 115 -44.47 9.53 9.61
C ALA A 115 -43.49 8.70 10.45
N VAL A 116 -44.01 7.87 11.38
CA VAL A 116 -43.19 6.93 12.17
C VAL A 116 -42.43 5.98 11.25
N LYS A 117 -43.12 5.34 10.29
CA LYS A 117 -42.48 4.39 9.37
C LYS A 117 -41.41 5.03 8.48
N ILE A 118 -41.63 6.27 8.02
CA ILE A 118 -40.63 6.99 7.21
C ILE A 118 -39.41 7.33 8.07
N TYR A 119 -39.61 7.87 9.26
CA TYR A 119 -38.52 8.23 10.16
C TYR A 119 -37.70 7.00 10.58
N ASP A 120 -38.37 5.94 11.05
CA ASP A 120 -37.73 4.70 11.46
C ASP A 120 -36.92 4.06 10.33
N HIS A 121 -37.50 3.99 9.12
CA HIS A 121 -36.81 3.46 7.95
C HIS A 121 -35.65 4.36 7.48
N ALA A 122 -35.79 5.68 7.60
CA ALA A 122 -34.72 6.62 7.26
C ALA A 122 -33.51 6.47 8.19
N GLN A 123 -33.76 6.33 9.50
CA GLN A 123 -32.73 6.06 10.50
C GLN A 123 -32.02 4.73 10.22
N LEU A 124 -32.79 3.66 10.02
CA LEU A 124 -32.24 2.34 9.69
C LEU A 124 -31.32 2.38 8.46
N VAL A 125 -31.77 3.01 7.37
CA VAL A 125 -30.96 3.12 6.15
C VAL A 125 -29.72 4.00 6.38
N THR A 126 -29.83 5.03 7.20
CA THR A 126 -28.69 5.89 7.55
C THR A 126 -27.61 5.10 8.29
N TYR A 127 -28.00 4.30 9.29
CA TYR A 127 -27.07 3.39 9.98
C TYR A 127 -26.45 2.35 9.04
N GLN A 128 -27.22 1.84 8.08
CA GLN A 128 -26.69 0.92 7.06
C GLN A 128 -25.62 1.59 6.19
N VAL A 129 -25.86 2.84 5.76
CA VAL A 129 -24.90 3.60 4.95
C VAL A 129 -23.62 3.87 5.74
N GLU A 130 -23.74 4.32 6.99
CA GLU A 130 -22.60 4.61 7.86
C GLU A 130 -21.76 3.36 8.10
N ASN A 131 -22.38 2.24 8.47
CA ASN A 131 -21.66 0.98 8.69
C ASN A 131 -20.97 0.47 7.41
N ILE A 132 -21.61 0.60 6.24
CA ILE A 132 -20.98 0.25 4.94
C ILE A 132 -19.78 1.15 4.68
N GLN A 133 -19.87 2.45 4.96
CA GLN A 133 -18.78 3.40 4.78
C GLN A 133 -17.61 3.09 5.72
N ASP A 134 -17.87 2.76 6.98
CA ASP A 134 -16.85 2.41 7.97
C ASP A 134 -16.11 1.12 7.58
N MET A 135 -16.84 0.10 7.13
CA MET A 135 -16.24 -1.14 6.60
C MET A 135 -15.38 -0.86 5.37
N PHE A 136 -15.84 0.02 4.47
CA PHE A 136 -15.09 0.39 3.27
C PHE A 136 -13.82 1.17 3.60
N ASN A 137 -13.90 2.15 4.50
CA ASN A 137 -12.76 2.93 4.97
C ASN A 137 -11.71 2.02 5.65
N SER A 138 -12.16 1.11 6.52
CA SER A 138 -11.29 0.14 7.18
C SER A 138 -10.59 -0.78 6.17
N GLY A 139 -11.33 -1.25 5.15
CA GLY A 139 -10.76 -2.05 4.07
C GLY A 139 -9.73 -1.28 3.22
N ILE A 140 -9.91 0.03 3.02
CA ILE A 140 -8.93 0.89 2.35
C ILE A 140 -7.67 1.02 3.20
N ASP A 141 -7.81 1.24 4.50
CA ASP A 141 -6.67 1.39 5.41
C ASP A 141 -5.85 0.09 5.48
N ASP A 142 -6.51 -1.08 5.56
CA ASP A 142 -5.86 -2.37 5.51
C ASP A 142 -5.10 -2.59 4.19
N ALA A 143 -5.74 -2.28 3.04
CA ALA A 143 -5.10 -2.38 1.73
C ALA A 143 -3.89 -1.44 1.60
N LYS A 144 -3.97 -0.24 2.18
CA LYS A 144 -2.86 0.72 2.22
C LYS A 144 -1.71 0.19 3.06
N LEU A 145 -1.98 -0.37 4.23
CA LEU A 145 -0.95 -0.97 5.09
C LEU A 145 -0.25 -2.15 4.41
N ASP A 146 -0.99 -3.01 3.72
CA ASP A 146 -0.41 -4.14 2.98
C ASP A 146 0.40 -3.68 1.76
N LEU A 147 -0.04 -2.62 1.07
CA LEU A 147 0.73 -1.98 0.02
C LEU A 147 2.04 -1.38 0.56
N GLU A 148 1.99 -0.65 1.67
CA GLU A 148 3.17 -0.08 2.33
C GLU A 148 4.18 -1.16 2.72
N LYS A 149 3.72 -2.27 3.33
CA LYS A 149 4.59 -3.42 3.63
C LYS A 149 5.20 -4.03 2.38
N THR A 150 4.42 -4.18 1.31
CA THR A 150 4.90 -4.73 0.04
C THR A 150 5.95 -3.81 -0.58
N ILE A 151 5.73 -2.50 -0.58
CA ILE A 151 6.69 -1.50 -1.06
C ILE A 151 7.98 -1.56 -0.23
N GLN A 152 7.89 -1.60 1.10
CA GLN A 152 9.08 -1.74 1.95
C GLN A 152 9.86 -3.04 1.67
N GLY A 153 9.14 -4.14 1.40
CA GLY A 153 9.74 -5.40 0.95
C GLY A 153 10.51 -5.24 -0.37
N VAL A 154 9.88 -4.61 -1.37
CA VAL A 154 10.47 -4.35 -2.68
C VAL A 154 11.67 -3.40 -2.59
N GLU A 155 11.59 -2.34 -1.79
CA GLU A 155 12.72 -1.42 -1.56
C GLU A 155 13.93 -2.15 -1.00
N LYS A 156 13.71 -3.04 -0.02
CA LYS A 156 14.75 -3.86 0.58
C LYS A 156 15.40 -4.81 -0.44
N GLU A 157 14.59 -5.49 -1.26
CA GLU A 157 15.09 -6.34 -2.36
C GLU A 157 15.87 -5.53 -3.40
N TYR A 158 15.38 -4.34 -3.76
CA TYR A 158 16.03 -3.44 -4.70
C TYR A 158 17.41 -2.99 -4.21
N VAL A 159 17.52 -2.56 -2.95
CA VAL A 159 18.82 -2.19 -2.36
C VAL A 159 19.78 -3.39 -2.35
N SER A 160 19.28 -4.60 -2.10
CA SER A 160 20.09 -5.82 -2.16
C SER A 160 20.63 -6.09 -3.57
N ILE A 161 19.77 -6.04 -4.59
CA ILE A 161 20.15 -6.22 -6.00
C ILE A 161 21.20 -5.17 -6.42
N LEU A 162 20.96 -3.90 -6.09
CA LEU A 162 21.88 -2.81 -6.38
C LEU A 162 23.24 -3.02 -5.70
N GLY A 163 23.23 -3.46 -4.45
CA GLY A 163 24.44 -3.79 -3.70
C GLY A 163 25.25 -4.93 -4.33
N ILE A 164 24.58 -5.99 -4.81
CA ILE A 164 25.22 -7.09 -5.53
C ILE A 164 25.87 -6.56 -6.81
N PHE A 165 25.15 -5.78 -7.61
CA PHE A 165 25.69 -5.18 -8.84
C PHE A 165 26.90 -4.27 -8.56
N ALA A 166 26.81 -3.41 -7.55
CA ALA A 166 27.91 -2.54 -7.17
C ALA A 166 29.16 -3.33 -6.76
N SER A 167 28.97 -4.41 -6.00
CA SER A 167 30.07 -5.30 -5.56
C SER A 167 30.73 -6.01 -6.74
N ILE A 168 29.93 -6.51 -7.69
CA ILE A 168 30.43 -7.14 -8.92
C ILE A 168 31.24 -6.14 -9.75
N ILE A 169 30.69 -4.95 -10.01
CA ILE A 169 31.36 -3.90 -10.78
C ILE A 169 32.66 -3.47 -10.08
N LEU A 170 32.64 -3.25 -8.77
CA LEU A 170 33.82 -2.87 -8.00
C LEU A 170 34.92 -3.92 -8.07
N ALA A 171 34.58 -5.21 -7.94
CA ALA A 171 35.54 -6.30 -8.05
C ALA A 171 36.17 -6.38 -9.45
N PHE A 172 35.36 -6.26 -10.51
CA PHE A 172 35.86 -6.28 -11.89
C PHE A 172 36.72 -5.06 -12.23
N VAL A 173 36.19 -3.85 -12.02
CA VAL A 173 36.90 -2.61 -12.34
C VAL A 173 38.13 -2.44 -11.46
N GLY A 174 38.01 -2.71 -10.17
CA GLY A 174 39.11 -2.70 -9.22
C GLY A 174 40.19 -3.71 -9.59
N GLY A 175 39.81 -4.95 -9.88
CA GLY A 175 40.73 -6.02 -10.29
C GLY A 175 41.46 -5.71 -11.61
N MET A 176 40.74 -5.22 -12.63
CA MET A 176 41.33 -4.84 -13.92
C MET A 176 42.29 -3.65 -13.80
N THR A 177 41.87 -2.60 -13.08
CA THR A 177 42.69 -1.38 -12.89
C THR A 177 43.94 -1.70 -12.08
N PHE A 178 43.81 -2.50 -11.02
CA PHE A 178 44.92 -2.98 -10.21
C PHE A 178 45.91 -3.82 -11.04
N SER A 179 45.41 -4.81 -11.79
CA SER A 179 46.25 -5.66 -12.65
C SER A 179 47.02 -4.83 -13.68
N THR A 180 46.35 -3.88 -14.33
CA THR A 180 46.97 -2.96 -15.29
C THR A 180 48.06 -2.11 -14.63
N SER A 181 47.80 -1.60 -13.43
CA SER A 181 48.76 -0.76 -12.68
C SER A 181 50.00 -1.55 -12.26
N VAL A 182 49.85 -2.80 -11.81
CA VAL A 182 50.97 -3.68 -11.48
C VAL A 182 51.80 -4.00 -12.72
N LEU A 183 51.15 -4.40 -13.81
CA LEU A 183 51.82 -4.75 -15.08
C LEU A 183 52.59 -3.55 -15.66
N ASN A 184 52.02 -2.34 -15.62
CA ASN A 184 52.69 -1.14 -16.12
C ASN A 184 53.92 -0.72 -15.31
N ASN A 185 54.00 -1.13 -14.03
CA ASN A 185 55.09 -0.74 -13.13
C ASN A 185 56.11 -1.86 -12.88
N ILE A 186 55.87 -3.08 -13.38
CA ILE A 186 56.74 -4.24 -13.17
C ILE A 186 58.17 -4.04 -13.70
N ALA A 187 58.33 -3.27 -14.78
CA ALA A 187 59.62 -2.96 -15.38
C ALA A 187 60.31 -1.71 -14.79
N LYS A 188 59.58 -0.88 -14.02
CA LYS A 188 60.05 0.44 -13.56
C LYS A 188 60.45 0.47 -12.08
N ALA A 189 59.78 -0.31 -11.25
CA ALA A 189 60.01 -0.35 -9.81
C ALA A 189 60.80 -1.60 -9.41
N SER A 190 61.52 -1.55 -8.28
CA SER A 190 62.12 -2.77 -7.74
C SER A 190 61.02 -3.75 -7.31
N ILE A 191 61.27 -5.04 -7.53
CA ILE A 191 60.31 -6.13 -7.24
C ILE A 191 59.76 -6.02 -5.81
N PHE A 192 60.64 -5.81 -4.83
CA PHE A 192 60.24 -5.69 -3.42
C PHE A 192 59.37 -4.46 -3.13
N ARG A 193 59.67 -3.29 -3.72
CA ARG A 193 58.85 -2.08 -3.53
C ARG A 193 57.48 -2.23 -4.18
N LEU A 194 57.44 -2.82 -5.37
CA LEU A 194 56.19 -3.08 -6.08
C LEU A 194 55.30 -4.04 -5.27
N LEU A 195 55.87 -5.14 -4.77
CA LEU A 195 55.12 -6.14 -3.99
C LEU A 195 54.52 -5.55 -2.71
N ILE A 196 55.26 -4.77 -1.94
CA ILE A 196 54.76 -4.17 -0.68
C ILE A 196 53.58 -3.22 -0.95
N VAL A 197 53.69 -2.34 -1.95
CA VAL A 197 52.62 -1.38 -2.28
C VAL A 197 51.39 -2.11 -2.84
N THR A 198 51.62 -3.13 -3.67
CA THR A 198 50.57 -3.96 -4.27
C THR A 198 49.79 -4.73 -3.20
N ASP A 199 50.50 -5.31 -2.22
CA ASP A 199 49.91 -6.04 -1.10
C ASP A 199 49.14 -5.13 -0.14
N LEU A 200 49.67 -3.94 0.16
CA LEU A 200 48.97 -2.93 0.97
C LEU A 200 47.68 -2.43 0.29
N LEU A 201 47.70 -2.21 -1.02
CA LEU A 201 46.50 -1.84 -1.77
C LEU A 201 45.47 -2.99 -1.82
N ALA A 202 45.93 -4.23 -1.99
CA ALA A 202 45.06 -5.40 -1.93
C ALA A 202 44.38 -5.52 -0.55
N PHE A 203 45.10 -5.23 0.54
CA PHE A 203 44.54 -5.20 1.89
C PHE A 203 43.41 -4.19 2.05
N VAL A 204 43.60 -2.95 1.59
CA VAL A 204 42.59 -1.89 1.70
C VAL A 204 41.36 -2.22 0.85
N LEU A 205 41.56 -2.67 -0.39
CA LEU A 205 40.46 -3.02 -1.30
C LEU A 205 39.65 -4.20 -0.76
N PHE A 206 40.32 -5.24 -0.25
CA PHE A 206 39.64 -6.41 0.29
C PHE A 206 38.80 -6.09 1.53
N ASN A 207 39.34 -5.31 2.47
CA ASN A 207 38.58 -4.87 3.64
C ASN A 207 37.37 -4.01 3.26
N THR A 208 37.53 -3.13 2.26
CA THR A 208 36.43 -2.29 1.75
C THR A 208 35.30 -3.15 1.17
N ILE A 209 35.63 -4.16 0.37
CA ILE A 209 34.64 -5.10 -0.21
C ILE A 209 33.90 -5.85 0.90
N ILE A 210 34.59 -6.34 1.93
CA ILE A 210 33.95 -7.03 3.05
C ILE A 210 32.97 -6.13 3.80
N ILE A 211 33.34 -4.86 4.05
CA ILE A 211 32.47 -3.89 4.72
C ILE A 211 31.20 -3.65 3.90
N LEU A 212 31.34 -3.46 2.58
CA LEU A 212 30.22 -3.26 1.67
C LEU A 212 29.30 -4.48 1.59
N LEU A 213 29.86 -5.69 1.49
CA LEU A 213 29.07 -6.92 1.52
C LEU A 213 28.32 -7.07 2.85
N LYS A 214 28.99 -6.84 3.98
CA LYS A 214 28.35 -6.89 5.30
C LYS A 214 27.20 -5.88 5.42
N PHE A 215 27.36 -4.68 4.87
CA PHE A 215 26.32 -3.66 4.84
C PHE A 215 25.08 -4.13 4.06
N ILE A 216 25.27 -4.75 2.89
CA ILE A 216 24.16 -5.30 2.08
C ILE A 216 23.42 -6.43 2.84
N PHE A 217 24.16 -7.32 3.51
CA PHE A 217 23.57 -8.40 4.31
C PHE A 217 22.77 -7.88 5.51
N VAL A 218 23.22 -6.79 6.14
CA VAL A 218 22.50 -6.13 7.24
C VAL A 218 21.20 -5.51 6.75
N ILE A 219 21.21 -4.81 5.60
CA ILE A 219 19.99 -4.24 5.01
C ILE A 219 19.01 -5.34 4.61
N ASN A 220 19.51 -6.48 4.12
CA ASN A 220 18.66 -7.61 3.76
C ASN A 220 18.07 -8.37 4.98
N ASP A 221 18.37 -7.93 6.22
CA ASP A 221 17.92 -8.54 7.49
C ASP A 221 18.14 -10.07 7.55
N SER A 222 19.07 -10.55 6.73
CA SER A 222 19.47 -11.94 6.68
C SER A 222 20.37 -12.18 7.88
N ARG A 223 19.81 -12.78 8.95
CA ARG A 223 20.55 -13.26 10.14
C ARG A 223 21.45 -14.47 9.84
N GLN A 224 22.08 -14.48 8.67
CA GLN A 224 23.07 -15.48 8.34
C GLN A 224 24.43 -15.02 8.85
N ASN A 225 25.08 -15.90 9.59
CA ASN A 225 26.47 -15.69 9.98
C ASN A 225 27.31 -15.65 8.71
N PHE A 226 28.01 -14.53 8.49
CA PHE A 226 28.91 -14.38 7.35
C PHE A 226 29.90 -15.57 7.35
N PRO A 227 29.94 -16.40 6.31
CA PRO A 227 30.73 -17.64 6.33
C PRO A 227 32.24 -17.37 6.35
N PHE A 228 32.64 -16.15 5.99
CA PHE A 228 34.04 -15.73 5.97
C PHE A 228 34.40 -14.88 7.18
N SER A 229 35.32 -15.38 8.01
CA SER A 229 35.96 -14.57 9.03
C SER A 229 36.92 -13.59 8.36
N ALA A 230 36.55 -12.31 8.26
CA ALA A 230 37.42 -11.25 7.75
C ALA A 230 38.81 -11.24 8.42
N LYS A 231 38.87 -11.71 9.68
CA LYS A 231 40.12 -11.87 10.44
C LYS A 231 41.06 -12.88 9.79
N PHE A 232 40.56 -13.98 9.23
CA PHE A 232 41.38 -15.02 8.60
C PHE A 232 42.11 -14.50 7.36
N MET A 233 41.40 -13.81 6.47
CA MET A 233 41.99 -13.18 5.28
C MET A 233 43.00 -12.09 5.62
N ASN A 234 42.70 -11.26 6.63
CA ASN A 234 43.62 -10.22 7.08
C ASN A 234 44.91 -10.82 7.67
N ILE A 235 44.82 -11.96 8.37
CA ILE A 235 46.00 -12.69 8.88
C ILE A 235 46.83 -13.23 7.72
N ILE A 236 46.21 -13.81 6.69
CA ILE A 236 46.92 -14.32 5.51
C ILE A 236 47.69 -13.19 4.81
N LEU A 237 47.05 -12.04 4.55
CA LEU A 237 47.74 -10.90 3.94
C LEU A 237 48.89 -10.39 4.80
N LEU A 238 48.72 -10.33 6.11
CA LEU A 238 49.77 -9.89 7.03
C LEU A 238 50.99 -10.84 7.01
N ILE A 239 50.75 -12.15 6.91
CA ILE A 239 51.82 -13.16 6.75
C ILE A 239 52.57 -12.95 5.42
N PHE A 240 51.84 -12.68 4.32
CA PHE A 240 52.46 -12.38 3.02
C PHE A 240 53.32 -11.10 3.08
N ALA A 241 52.81 -10.02 3.67
CA ALA A 241 53.56 -8.79 3.88
C ALA A 241 54.87 -9.04 4.65
N LEU A 242 54.79 -9.83 5.71
CA LEU A 242 55.94 -10.15 6.57
C LEU A 242 56.97 -11.02 5.83
N PHE A 243 56.52 -11.97 5.00
CA PHE A 243 57.40 -12.77 4.14
C PHE A 243 58.16 -11.89 3.13
N ILE A 244 57.49 -10.92 2.50
CA ILE A 244 58.12 -9.98 1.56
C ILE A 244 59.17 -9.12 2.27
N LEU A 245 58.88 -8.65 3.49
CA LEU A 245 59.83 -7.87 4.29
C LEU A 245 61.07 -8.68 4.70
N ILE A 246 60.89 -9.94 5.10
CA ILE A 246 62.01 -10.85 5.40
C ILE A 246 62.86 -11.08 4.15
N SER A 247 62.22 -11.36 3.01
CA SER A 247 62.92 -11.60 1.75
C SER A 247 63.72 -10.36 1.30
N TRP A 248 63.16 -9.17 1.48
CA TRP A 248 63.89 -7.91 1.23
C TRP A 248 65.10 -7.73 2.15
N CYS A 249 64.96 -8.06 3.44
CA CYS A 249 66.04 -7.99 4.43
C CYS A 249 67.19 -8.97 4.12
N PHE A 250 66.87 -10.20 3.70
CA PHE A 250 67.86 -11.19 3.27
C PHE A 250 68.54 -10.81 1.95
N SER A 251 67.81 -10.32 0.94
CA SER A 251 68.43 -9.84 -0.31
C SER A 251 69.36 -8.63 -0.11
N LEU A 252 69.13 -7.79 0.91
CA LEU A 252 70.03 -6.71 1.29
C LEU A 252 71.30 -7.19 2.02
N ASN A 253 71.24 -8.34 2.70
CA ASN A 253 72.35 -8.84 3.52
C ASN A 253 73.29 -9.84 2.83
N ASP A 254 72.86 -10.51 1.74
CA ASP A 254 73.59 -11.68 1.23
C ASP A 254 74.17 -11.60 -0.20
N ILE A 255 74.18 -10.44 -0.88
CA ILE A 255 74.72 -10.39 -2.26
C ILE A 255 76.23 -10.10 -2.34
N PRO A 256 76.82 -9.10 -1.64
CA PRO A 256 78.26 -8.83 -1.79
C PRO A 256 79.15 -9.79 -0.98
N SER A 257 78.71 -10.19 0.22
CA SER A 257 79.50 -10.94 1.19
C SER A 257 79.50 -12.46 0.93
N PHE A 258 78.41 -13.00 0.37
CA PHE A 258 78.31 -14.43 0.04
C PHE A 258 79.10 -14.77 -1.25
N LEU A 259 79.11 -13.87 -2.24
CA LEU A 259 79.93 -14.01 -3.47
C LEU A 259 81.44 -13.95 -3.19
N LEU A 260 81.88 -13.08 -2.28
CA LEU A 260 83.29 -12.98 -1.87
C LEU A 260 83.78 -14.16 -1.02
N LYS A 261 82.88 -14.90 -0.37
CA LYS A 261 83.23 -16.03 0.49
C LYS A 261 83.31 -17.37 -0.27
N PHE A 262 82.76 -17.45 -1.47
CA PHE A 262 82.71 -18.68 -2.27
C PHE A 262 83.77 -18.76 -3.39
N PHE A 263 84.48 -17.67 -3.71
CA PHE A 263 85.61 -17.68 -4.64
C PHE A 263 86.95 -17.44 -3.92
N PRO A 264 87.65 -18.49 -3.47
CA PRO A 264 89.08 -18.42 -3.29
C PRO A 264 89.76 -18.66 -4.66
N TRP A 265 90.51 -17.66 -5.15
CA TRP A 265 91.29 -17.60 -6.41
C TRP A 265 90.50 -17.15 -7.66
N GLY A 266 90.95 -16.19 -8.47
CA GLY A 266 92.32 -15.69 -8.66
C GLY A 266 92.49 -14.16 -8.65
N HIS A 267 93.75 -13.79 -8.40
CA HIS A 267 94.41 -12.49 -8.50
C HIS A 267 93.67 -11.32 -9.15
#